data_AF-A0A2H0SM94-F1
#
_entry.id   AF-A0A2H0SM94-F1
#
_cell.length_a   1.000
_cell.length_b   1.000
_cell.length_c   1.000
_cell.angle_alpha   90.00
_cell.angle_beta   90.00
_cell.angle_gamma   90.00
#
_symmetry.space_group_name_H-M   'P 1'
#
loop_
_entity.id
_entity.type
_entity.pdbx_description
1 polymer ?
#
loop_
_entity_poly.entity_id
_entity_poly.type
_entity_poly.pdbx_seq_one_letter_code
_entity_poly.pdbx_strand_id
1 'polypeptide(L)'
;MEYVITCGDEGVQINAGTRLGIVGAGFQVEGFTEVLKHLRKSLGTDEIRIAGSAENDWMKQVLDLDTWEQVDASTQQHIAALADEHDLLYAGFLPFADPRQLKHDIKGHMVRPKKVHVANGISFTLGGGEQIYHLGRYVISAEWIASAPEALAKSVLETQVAFYTKVAGQKLLRVFEEEGDVDPDLVKKNKKRLEKLGLL
;
A
#
# COMPACT_ATOMS: atom_id res chain seq x y z
N MET A 1 -10.46 -14.02 -0.89
CA MET A 1 -9.14 -13.55 -1.34
C MET A 1 -8.31 -13.14 -0.12
N GLU A 2 -7.00 -13.39 -0.12
CA GLU A 2 -6.13 -12.99 1.00
C GLU A 2 -5.54 -11.61 0.72
N TYR A 3 -6.02 -10.59 1.43
CA TYR A 3 -5.49 -9.25 1.26
C TYR A 3 -4.31 -8.99 2.18
N VAL A 4 -3.27 -8.33 1.66
CA VAL A 4 -2.09 -7.94 2.42
C VAL A 4 -1.76 -6.47 2.21
N ILE A 5 -1.79 -5.70 3.29
CA ILE A 5 -1.32 -4.32 3.30
C ILE A 5 0.21 -4.32 3.28
N THR A 6 0.78 -3.57 2.35
CA THR A 6 2.23 -3.34 2.25
C THR A 6 2.50 -1.88 1.96
N CYS A 7 3.77 -1.47 2.00
CA CYS A 7 4.17 -0.23 1.33
C CYS A 7 3.73 -0.25 -0.13
N GLY A 8 3.39 0.90 -0.69
CA GLY A 8 3.09 1.08 -2.11
C GLY A 8 4.32 1.17 -3.02
N ASP A 9 5.53 0.86 -2.52
CA ASP A 9 6.79 0.85 -3.30
C ASP A 9 6.71 -0.07 -4.53
N GLU A 10 7.25 0.36 -5.67
CA GLU A 10 7.19 -0.37 -6.94
C GLU A 10 7.91 -1.72 -6.92
N GLY A 11 8.88 -1.88 -6.02
CA GLY A 11 9.67 -3.09 -5.85
C GLY A 11 8.96 -4.17 -5.05
N VAL A 12 7.86 -3.87 -4.35
CA VAL A 12 7.12 -4.88 -3.59
C VAL A 12 6.33 -5.76 -4.55
N GLN A 13 6.62 -7.06 -4.56
CA GLN A 13 5.85 -8.06 -5.30
C GLN A 13 5.25 -9.09 -4.34
N ILE A 14 3.95 -9.31 -4.46
CA ILE A 14 3.20 -10.36 -3.76
C ILE A 14 2.85 -11.44 -4.78
N ASN A 15 3.39 -12.64 -4.59
CA ASN A 15 3.18 -13.81 -5.46
C ASN A 15 2.00 -14.69 -5.00
N ALA A 16 1.64 -14.61 -3.71
CA ALA A 16 0.45 -15.25 -3.15
C ALA A 16 -0.24 -14.27 -2.20
N GLY A 17 -1.53 -14.04 -2.44
CA GLY A 17 -2.31 -12.95 -1.86
C GLY A 17 -2.45 -11.76 -2.81
N THR A 18 -3.22 -10.75 -2.38
CA THR A 18 -3.53 -9.55 -3.15
C THR A 18 -3.06 -8.33 -2.37
N ARG A 19 -2.18 -7.56 -3.00
CA ARG A 19 -1.53 -6.44 -2.34
C ARG A 19 -2.46 -5.24 -2.24
N LEU A 20 -2.52 -4.64 -1.06
CA LEU A 20 -3.13 -3.35 -0.79
C LEU A 20 -2.01 -2.34 -0.52
N GLY A 21 -1.76 -1.43 -1.46
CA GLY A 21 -0.66 -0.48 -1.36
C GLY A 21 -1.04 0.72 -0.50
N ILE A 22 -0.40 0.87 0.66
CA ILE A 22 -0.51 2.07 1.50
C ILE A 22 0.89 2.49 1.89
N VAL A 23 1.23 3.77 1.77
CA VAL A 23 2.59 4.26 2.13
C VAL A 23 2.98 3.80 3.54
N GLY A 24 4.20 3.28 3.69
CA GLY A 24 4.67 2.75 4.98
C GLY A 24 3.83 1.59 5.54
N ALA A 25 3.02 0.91 4.72
CA ALA A 25 1.99 -0.03 5.15
C ALA A 25 0.99 0.57 6.18
N GLY A 26 0.82 1.90 6.16
CA GLY A 26 -0.06 2.62 7.08
C GLY A 26 0.61 3.19 8.33
N PHE A 27 1.88 2.88 8.60
CA PHE A 27 2.58 3.38 9.78
C PHE A 27 2.64 4.91 9.79
N GLN A 28 2.13 5.53 10.85
CA GLN A 28 2.05 7.00 10.99
C GLN A 28 1.39 7.73 9.80
N VAL A 29 0.51 7.05 9.07
CA VAL A 29 -0.38 7.70 8.12
C VAL A 29 -1.60 8.18 8.89
N GLU A 30 -1.77 9.50 8.99
CA GLU A 30 -2.93 10.09 9.68
C GLU A 30 -4.25 9.59 9.05
N GLY A 31 -5.16 9.10 9.89
CA GLY A 31 -6.43 8.52 9.46
C GLY A 31 -6.37 7.05 9.03
N PHE A 32 -5.25 6.35 9.22
CA PHE A 32 -5.11 4.94 8.84
C PHE A 32 -6.15 4.02 9.52
N THR A 33 -6.44 4.22 10.80
CA THR A 33 -7.48 3.48 11.52
C THR A 33 -8.85 3.61 10.86
N GLU A 34 -9.21 4.81 10.41
CA GLU A 34 -10.46 5.07 9.68
C GLU A 34 -10.44 4.42 8.30
N VAL A 35 -9.30 4.50 7.59
CA VAL A 35 -9.10 3.83 6.31
C VAL A 35 -9.36 2.33 6.45
N LEU A 36 -8.82 1.66 7.48
CA LEU A 36 -9.03 0.23 7.71
C LEU A 36 -10.52 -0.12 7.87
N LYS A 37 -11.30 0.70 8.60
CA LYS A 37 -12.76 0.50 8.74
C LYS A 37 -13.46 0.53 7.38
N HIS A 38 -13.11 1.51 6.55
CA HIS A 38 -13.67 1.65 5.20
C HIS A 38 -13.20 0.56 4.24
N LEU A 39 -11.95 0.13 4.36
CA LEU A 39 -11.34 -0.92 3.56
C LEU A 39 -11.97 -2.28 3.85
N ARG A 40 -12.09 -2.68 5.13
CA ARG A 40 -12.79 -3.90 5.56
C ARG A 40 -14.22 -3.94 5.02
N LYS A 41 -14.94 -2.82 5.10
CA LYS A 41 -16.28 -2.68 4.53
C LYS A 41 -16.31 -2.86 3.02
N SER A 42 -15.39 -2.24 2.29
CA SER A 42 -15.31 -2.35 0.83
C SER A 42 -14.95 -3.76 0.35
N LEU A 43 -14.07 -4.45 1.08
CA LEU A 43 -13.59 -5.79 0.75
C LEU A 43 -14.49 -6.91 1.30
N GLY A 44 -15.43 -6.58 2.19
CA GLY A 44 -16.33 -7.55 2.82
C GLY A 44 -15.62 -8.54 3.75
N THR A 45 -14.47 -8.17 4.31
CA THR A 45 -13.68 -9.03 5.21
C THR A 45 -12.96 -8.20 6.27
N ASP A 46 -12.89 -8.75 7.49
CA ASP A 46 -12.07 -8.20 8.57
C ASP A 46 -10.65 -8.78 8.60
N GLU A 47 -10.43 -9.92 7.90
CA GLU A 47 -9.17 -10.66 7.87
C GLU A 47 -8.19 -10.06 6.86
N ILE A 48 -7.58 -8.94 7.25
CA ILE A 48 -6.54 -8.28 6.46
C ILE A 48 -5.17 -8.59 7.07
N ARG A 49 -4.23 -9.00 6.22
CA ARG A 49 -2.84 -9.23 6.60
C ARG A 49 -2.03 -7.95 6.41
N ILE A 50 -0.88 -7.85 7.06
CA ILE A 50 0.05 -6.73 6.88
C ILE A 50 1.49 -7.21 6.87
N ALA A 51 2.31 -6.66 5.96
CA ALA A 51 3.72 -6.99 5.86
C ALA A 51 4.58 -5.71 5.73
N GLY A 52 5.72 -5.74 6.42
CA GLY A 52 6.78 -4.75 6.22
C GLY A 52 7.59 -5.08 4.96
N SER A 53 8.27 -4.09 4.39
CA SER A 53 9.15 -4.26 3.23
C SER A 53 10.52 -3.69 3.50
N ALA A 54 11.56 -4.30 2.92
CA ALA A 54 12.91 -3.79 3.01
C ALA A 54 13.06 -2.45 2.28
N GLU A 55 14.03 -1.64 2.75
CA GLU A 55 14.34 -0.30 2.24
C GLU A 55 13.10 0.60 2.12
N ASN A 56 12.29 0.65 3.18
CA ASN A 56 11.08 1.47 3.20
C ASN A 56 11.40 2.97 3.40
N ASP A 57 11.31 3.76 2.33
CA ASP A 57 11.59 5.20 2.38
C ASP A 57 10.68 6.01 3.32
N TRP A 58 9.45 5.57 3.52
CA TRP A 58 8.53 6.25 4.43
C TRP A 58 9.01 6.11 5.87
N MET A 59 9.32 4.88 6.28
CA MET A 59 9.89 4.59 7.59
C MET A 59 11.21 5.35 7.81
N LYS A 60 12.06 5.41 6.78
CA LYS A 60 13.31 6.17 6.83
C LYS A 60 13.09 7.65 7.11
N GLN A 61 12.15 8.28 6.40
CA GLN A 61 11.89 9.72 6.53
C GLN A 61 11.14 10.08 7.82
N VAL A 62 10.15 9.30 8.20
CA VAL A 62 9.29 9.58 9.35
C VAL A 62 10.02 9.36 10.69
N LEU A 63 10.90 8.37 10.74
CA LEU A 63 11.69 8.06 11.94
C LEU A 63 13.09 8.69 11.91
N ASP A 64 13.43 9.46 10.87
CA ASP A 64 14.74 10.09 10.68
C ASP A 64 15.91 9.12 10.87
N LEU A 65 15.86 7.97 10.17
CA LEU A 65 16.82 6.89 10.32
C LEU A 65 17.97 7.01 9.31
N ASP A 66 19.20 6.75 9.74
CA ASP A 66 20.40 6.92 8.91
C ASP A 66 20.67 5.75 7.97
N THR A 67 20.58 4.52 8.49
CA THR A 67 21.00 3.30 7.77
C THR A 67 19.81 2.44 7.36
N TRP A 68 19.96 1.66 6.30
CA TRP A 68 18.89 0.78 5.83
C TRP A 68 18.67 -0.41 6.77
N GLU A 69 19.71 -0.83 7.48
CA GLU A 69 19.62 -1.85 8.52
C GLU A 69 18.73 -1.38 9.68
N GLN A 70 18.85 -0.10 10.09
CA GLN A 70 17.94 0.50 11.08
C GLN A 70 16.51 0.60 10.52
N VAL A 71 16.36 1.02 9.26
CA VAL A 71 15.04 1.11 8.62
C VAL A 71 14.35 -0.25 8.58
N ASP A 72 15.05 -1.30 8.17
CA ASP A 72 14.50 -2.66 8.05
C ASP A 72 14.13 -3.24 9.42
N ALA A 73 14.96 -3.01 10.45
CA ALA A 73 14.67 -3.42 11.82
C ALA A 73 13.45 -2.69 12.39
N SER A 74 13.42 -1.36 12.25
CA SER A 74 12.30 -0.52 12.70
C SER A 74 11.01 -0.86 11.95
N THR A 75 11.09 -1.13 10.65
CA THR A 75 9.94 -1.56 9.84
C THR A 75 9.34 -2.85 10.37
N GLN A 76 10.15 -3.86 10.66
CA GLN A 76 9.66 -5.12 11.22
C GLN A 76 8.94 -4.91 12.56
N GLN A 77 9.54 -4.16 13.47
CA GLN A 77 8.99 -3.92 14.80
C GLN A 77 7.70 -3.11 14.75
N HIS A 78 7.71 -1.98 14.03
CA HIS A 78 6.56 -1.07 13.99
C HIS A 78 5.38 -1.65 13.22
N ILE A 79 5.61 -2.42 12.14
CA ILE A 79 4.52 -3.05 11.41
C ILE A 79 3.90 -4.21 12.20
N ALA A 80 4.70 -4.96 12.97
CA ALA A 80 4.15 -5.96 13.89
C ALA A 80 3.29 -5.29 14.98
N ALA A 81 3.77 -4.22 15.60
CA ALA A 81 2.99 -3.47 16.60
C ALA A 81 1.71 -2.86 16.03
N LEU A 82 1.77 -2.30 14.81
CA LEU A 82 0.60 -1.76 14.11
C LEU A 82 -0.42 -2.87 13.79
N ALA A 83 0.06 -4.08 13.51
CA ALA A 83 -0.83 -5.22 13.30
C ALA A 83 -1.60 -5.57 14.58
N ASP A 84 -0.90 -5.60 15.71
CA ASP A 84 -1.51 -5.86 17.02
C ASP A 84 -2.50 -4.73 17.41
N GLU A 85 -2.17 -3.47 17.14
CA GLU A 85 -3.02 -2.31 17.45
C GLU A 85 -4.36 -2.34 16.70
N HIS A 86 -4.37 -2.88 15.49
CA HIS A 86 -5.52 -2.80 14.57
C HIS A 86 -6.17 -4.15 14.25
N ASP A 87 -5.83 -5.20 14.99
CA ASP A 87 -6.31 -6.57 14.77
C ASP A 87 -6.06 -7.03 13.31
N LEU A 88 -4.84 -6.82 12.82
CA LEU A 88 -4.39 -7.30 11.51
C LEU A 88 -3.51 -8.54 11.68
N LEU A 89 -3.46 -9.38 10.65
CA LEU A 89 -2.62 -10.57 10.64
C LEU A 89 -1.21 -10.23 10.16
N TYR A 90 -0.25 -10.11 11.07
CA TYR A 90 1.14 -9.83 10.69
C TYR A 90 1.76 -10.98 9.89
N ALA A 91 1.94 -10.77 8.59
CA ALA A 91 2.48 -11.77 7.66
C ALA A 91 4.00 -11.90 7.80
N GLY A 92 4.72 -10.78 7.99
CA GLY A 92 6.17 -10.78 8.14
C GLY A 92 6.83 -9.63 7.40
N PHE A 93 8.01 -9.91 6.84
CA PHE A 93 8.89 -8.93 6.20
C PHE A 93 9.32 -9.39 4.81
N LEU A 94 9.23 -8.49 3.83
CA LEU A 94 9.55 -8.73 2.43
C LEU A 94 11.00 -8.27 2.15
N PRO A 95 11.96 -9.20 1.96
CA PRO A 95 13.37 -8.86 1.76
C PRO A 95 13.72 -8.67 0.28
N PHE A 96 14.89 -8.09 0.00
CA PHE A 96 15.57 -8.20 -1.30
C PHE A 96 16.21 -9.58 -1.46
N ALA A 97 15.42 -10.57 -1.81
CA ALA A 97 15.85 -11.94 -2.08
C ALA A 97 14.82 -12.64 -2.98
N ASP A 98 15.00 -13.93 -3.27
CA ASP A 98 13.94 -14.74 -3.88
C ASP A 98 12.64 -14.69 -3.06
N PRO A 99 11.46 -14.86 -3.70
CA PRO A 99 10.17 -14.82 -3.01
C PRO A 99 10.14 -15.74 -1.80
N ARG A 100 9.88 -15.18 -0.61
CA ARG A 100 9.80 -15.96 0.63
C ARG A 100 8.37 -16.26 1.00
N GLN A 101 8.14 -17.47 1.49
CA GLN A 101 6.92 -17.80 2.20
C GLN A 101 6.93 -17.07 3.54
N LEU A 102 5.91 -16.25 3.76
CA LEU A 102 5.63 -15.55 5.01
C LEU A 102 4.53 -16.30 5.77
N LYS A 103 4.00 -15.70 6.84
CA LYS A 103 2.84 -16.23 7.57
C LYS A 103 1.54 -15.98 6.78
N HIS A 104 0.50 -16.70 7.17
CA HIS A 104 -0.87 -16.54 6.64
C HIS A 104 -0.94 -16.69 5.12
N ASP A 105 -0.20 -17.68 4.61
CA ASP A 105 -0.11 -18.08 3.19
C ASP A 105 0.38 -17.01 2.21
N ILE A 106 0.82 -15.84 2.70
CA ILE A 106 1.43 -14.79 1.90
C ILE A 106 2.83 -15.19 1.42
N LYS A 107 3.10 -14.92 0.14
CA LYS A 107 4.43 -15.07 -0.46
C LYS A 107 4.81 -13.82 -1.22
N GLY A 108 6.03 -13.30 -1.01
CA GLY A 108 6.49 -12.11 -1.71
C GLY A 108 7.94 -11.74 -1.41
N HIS A 109 8.38 -10.64 -2.01
CA HIS A 109 9.73 -10.07 -1.87
C HIS A 109 9.84 -8.66 -2.48
N MET A 110 11.04 -8.07 -2.38
CA MET A 110 11.44 -6.88 -3.11
C MET A 110 12.20 -7.25 -4.39
N VAL A 111 11.80 -6.72 -5.55
CA VAL A 111 12.35 -7.08 -6.87
C VAL A 111 13.20 -6.03 -7.56
N ARG A 112 13.22 -4.79 -7.06
CA ARG A 112 14.08 -3.74 -7.62
C ARG A 112 15.52 -3.87 -7.11
N PRO A 113 16.53 -3.32 -7.79
CA PRO A 113 17.86 -3.17 -7.21
C PRO A 113 17.80 -2.30 -5.95
N LYS A 114 18.58 -2.68 -4.94
CA LYS A 114 18.72 -1.89 -3.70
C LYS A 114 19.07 -0.44 -4.00
N LYS A 115 18.44 0.50 -3.29
CA LYS A 115 18.64 1.96 -3.39
C LYS A 115 18.33 2.57 -4.75
N VAL A 116 17.66 1.84 -5.64
CA VAL A 116 17.26 2.33 -6.96
C VAL A 116 15.75 2.33 -7.04
N HIS A 117 15.17 3.51 -7.30
CA HIS A 117 13.77 3.62 -7.73
C HIS A 117 13.69 3.70 -9.25
N VAL A 118 12.73 3.00 -9.81
CA VAL A 118 12.47 3.02 -11.27
C VAL A 118 11.03 3.45 -11.59
N ALA A 119 10.27 3.86 -10.57
CA ALA A 119 8.87 4.19 -10.72
C ALA A 119 8.65 5.42 -11.60
N ASN A 120 7.79 5.30 -12.59
CA ASN A 120 7.36 6.39 -13.48
C ASN A 120 5.85 6.69 -13.39
N GLY A 121 5.13 5.98 -12.52
CA GLY A 121 3.71 6.20 -12.29
C GLY A 121 3.22 5.75 -10.92
N ILE A 122 1.94 6.05 -10.68
CA ILE A 122 1.13 5.59 -9.56
C ILE A 122 -0.05 4.80 -10.16
N SER A 123 -0.22 3.57 -9.69
CA SER A 123 -1.40 2.74 -9.93
C SER A 123 -2.35 2.86 -8.76
N PHE A 124 -3.54 3.42 -9.00
CA PHE A 124 -4.63 3.40 -8.03
C PHE A 124 -5.44 2.12 -8.21
N THR A 125 -5.53 1.29 -7.18
CA THR A 125 -6.37 0.09 -7.21
C THR A 125 -7.76 0.45 -6.72
N LEU A 126 -8.78 0.09 -7.50
CA LEU A 126 -10.19 0.38 -7.22
C LEU A 126 -11.01 -0.92 -7.11
N GLY A 127 -10.52 -2.00 -7.73
CA GLY A 127 -11.18 -3.30 -7.83
C GLY A 127 -10.87 -4.29 -6.70
N GLY A 128 -10.10 -3.90 -5.67
CA GLY A 128 -9.74 -4.78 -4.57
C GLY A 128 -8.27 -5.14 -4.55
N GLY A 129 -7.39 -4.15 -4.68
CA GLY A 129 -5.94 -4.32 -4.64
C GLY A 129 -5.31 -4.63 -5.99
N GLU A 130 -4.00 -4.88 -5.99
CA GLU A 130 -3.18 -5.14 -7.17
C GLU A 130 -3.47 -6.55 -7.72
N GLN A 131 -4.14 -6.65 -8.86
CA GLN A 131 -4.43 -7.93 -9.54
C GLN A 131 -3.29 -8.31 -10.50
N ILE A 132 -2.71 -7.31 -11.16
CA ILE A 132 -1.50 -7.46 -11.97
C ILE A 132 -0.35 -6.71 -11.34
N TYR A 133 0.83 -7.34 -11.29
CA TYR A 133 2.02 -6.68 -10.75
C TYR A 133 2.44 -5.49 -11.63
N HIS A 134 2.44 -4.28 -11.07
CA HIS A 134 2.82 -3.06 -11.79
C HIS A 134 4.29 -2.69 -11.58
N LEU A 135 5.19 -3.44 -12.22
CA LEU A 135 6.61 -3.07 -12.20
C LEU A 135 6.81 -1.63 -12.71
N GLY A 136 7.53 -0.82 -11.93
CA GLY A 136 7.79 0.59 -12.25
C GLY A 136 6.61 1.52 -11.92
N ARG A 137 5.66 1.10 -11.08
CA ARG A 137 4.65 1.98 -10.52
C ARG A 137 4.53 1.81 -9.02
N TYR A 138 4.33 2.91 -8.32
CA TYR A 138 3.83 2.86 -6.96
C TYR A 138 2.38 2.40 -6.95
N VAL A 139 1.94 1.72 -5.90
CA VAL A 139 0.56 1.25 -5.73
C VAL A 139 -0.11 2.02 -4.60
N ILE A 140 -1.31 2.54 -4.86
CA ILE A 140 -2.16 3.18 -3.85
C ILE A 140 -3.54 2.53 -3.88
N SER A 141 -3.91 1.88 -2.78
CA SER A 141 -5.24 1.30 -2.61
C SER A 141 -6.29 2.36 -2.37
N ALA A 142 -7.28 2.41 -3.26
CA ALA A 142 -8.35 3.40 -3.31
C ALA A 142 -9.75 2.76 -3.35
N GLU A 143 -9.87 1.45 -3.14
CA GLU A 143 -11.16 0.72 -3.08
C GLU A 143 -12.13 1.19 -1.97
N TRP A 144 -11.65 1.98 -1.00
CA TRP A 144 -12.38 2.41 0.19
C TRP A 144 -13.00 3.81 0.09
N ILE A 145 -12.56 4.62 -0.86
CA ILE A 145 -12.68 6.09 -0.78
C ILE A 145 -14.11 6.61 -0.98
N ALA A 146 -14.96 5.89 -1.72
CA ALA A 146 -16.35 6.27 -1.89
C ALA A 146 -17.18 6.05 -0.63
N SER A 147 -16.72 5.17 0.26
CA SER A 147 -17.39 4.90 1.54
C SER A 147 -16.93 5.85 2.65
N ALA A 148 -15.87 6.62 2.42
CA ALA A 148 -15.21 7.46 3.41
C ALA A 148 -15.59 8.95 3.31
N PRO A 149 -15.49 9.70 4.43
CA PRO A 149 -15.58 11.16 4.42
C PRO A 149 -14.60 11.78 3.41
N GLU A 150 -15.01 12.86 2.76
CA GLU A 150 -14.22 13.50 1.69
C GLU A 150 -12.88 14.03 2.18
N ALA A 151 -12.87 14.64 3.36
CA ALA A 151 -11.66 15.16 3.98
C ALA A 151 -10.65 14.04 4.24
N LEU A 152 -11.09 12.89 4.77
CA LEU A 152 -10.24 11.72 5.01
C LEU A 152 -9.67 11.15 3.71
N ALA A 153 -10.56 10.92 2.72
CA ALA A 153 -10.13 10.39 1.42
C ALA A 153 -9.09 11.31 0.76
N LYS A 154 -9.34 12.62 0.79
CA LYS A 154 -8.43 13.61 0.24
C LYS A 154 -7.08 13.61 0.97
N SER A 155 -7.07 13.77 2.29
CA SER A 155 -5.83 13.90 3.07
C SER A 155 -4.93 12.68 2.92
N VAL A 156 -5.50 11.47 3.04
CA VAL A 156 -4.74 10.21 2.95
C VAL A 156 -4.17 10.00 1.55
N LEU A 157 -4.96 10.23 0.50
CA LEU A 157 -4.48 10.06 -0.87
C LEU A 157 -3.45 11.12 -1.25
N GLU A 158 -3.65 12.38 -0.87
CA GLU A 158 -2.70 13.46 -1.14
C GLU A 158 -1.36 13.23 -0.42
N THR A 159 -1.37 12.77 0.83
CA THR A 159 -0.14 12.39 1.55
C THR A 159 0.66 11.35 0.78
N GLN A 160 0.00 10.29 0.31
CA GLN A 160 0.65 9.21 -0.44
C GLN A 160 1.18 9.69 -1.80
N VAL A 161 0.36 10.42 -2.56
CA VAL A 161 0.76 10.96 -3.87
C VAL A 161 1.92 11.94 -3.73
N ALA A 162 1.88 12.83 -2.73
CA ALA A 162 2.93 13.80 -2.47
C ALA A 162 4.24 13.09 -2.10
N PHE A 163 4.17 12.08 -1.23
CA PHE A 163 5.32 11.29 -0.85
C PHE A 163 5.97 10.60 -2.05
N TYR A 164 5.20 9.84 -2.84
CA TYR A 164 5.76 9.12 -3.98
C TYR A 164 6.26 10.06 -5.08
N THR A 165 5.61 11.21 -5.28
CA THR A 165 6.09 12.24 -6.23
C THR A 165 7.44 12.80 -5.78
N LYS A 166 7.61 13.06 -4.47
CA LYS A 166 8.89 13.52 -3.90
C LYS A 166 9.98 12.48 -4.07
N VAL A 167 9.70 11.21 -3.73
CA VAL A 167 10.66 10.10 -3.84
C VAL A 167 11.08 9.88 -5.30
N ALA A 168 10.13 9.93 -6.24
CA ALA A 168 10.42 9.74 -7.66
C ALA A 168 11.26 10.87 -8.28
N GLY A 169 11.18 12.10 -7.73
CA GLY A 169 11.86 13.27 -8.29
C GLY A 169 11.38 13.68 -9.69
N GLN A 170 10.24 13.14 -10.14
CA GLN A 170 9.66 13.37 -11.47
C GLN A 170 8.14 13.36 -11.43
N LYS A 171 7.52 13.83 -12.53
CA LYS A 171 6.07 13.73 -12.70
C LYS A 171 5.68 12.27 -12.91
N LEU A 172 4.79 11.76 -12.06
CA LEU A 172 4.28 10.39 -12.14
C LEU A 172 3.01 10.33 -13.00
N LEU A 173 2.98 9.36 -13.92
CA LEU A 173 1.75 8.98 -14.63
C LEU A 173 0.73 8.40 -13.66
N ARG A 174 -0.56 8.62 -13.91
CA ARG A 174 -1.64 8.04 -13.10
C ARG A 174 -2.33 6.96 -13.91
N VAL A 175 -2.43 5.76 -13.34
CA VAL A 175 -3.16 4.64 -13.92
C VAL A 175 -4.12 4.08 -12.89
N PHE A 176 -5.14 3.38 -13.37
CA PHE A 176 -6.24 2.89 -12.54
C PHE A 176 -6.47 1.41 -12.84
N GLU A 177 -6.53 0.61 -11.78
CA GLU A 177 -6.85 -0.80 -11.84
C GLU A 177 -8.26 -1.00 -11.31
N GLU A 178 -9.19 -1.22 -12.25
CA GLU A 178 -10.63 -1.28 -12.01
C GLU A 178 -11.15 -2.72 -11.87
N GLU A 179 -10.32 -3.71 -12.19
CA GLU A 179 -10.68 -5.13 -12.13
C GLU A 179 -10.33 -5.72 -10.75
N GLY A 180 -11.12 -6.71 -10.31
CA GLY A 180 -10.92 -7.46 -9.08
C GLY A 180 -12.25 -7.88 -8.43
N ASP A 181 -12.19 -8.24 -7.14
CA ASP A 181 -13.32 -8.81 -6.39
C ASP A 181 -14.30 -7.77 -5.81
N VAL A 182 -13.98 -6.47 -5.88
CA VAL A 182 -14.87 -5.42 -5.40
C VAL A 182 -16.04 -5.20 -6.38
N ASP A 183 -17.25 -4.99 -5.85
CA ASP A 183 -18.45 -4.70 -6.64
C ASP A 183 -18.19 -3.60 -7.70
N PRO A 184 -18.42 -3.87 -9.01
CA PRO A 184 -18.23 -2.90 -10.09
C PRO A 184 -18.94 -1.55 -9.87
N ASP A 185 -20.06 -1.53 -9.16
CA ASP A 185 -20.75 -0.28 -8.83
C ASP A 185 -20.03 0.52 -7.74
N LEU A 186 -19.33 -0.14 -6.82
CA LEU A 186 -18.41 0.51 -5.89
C LEU A 186 -17.16 1.01 -6.61
N VAL A 187 -16.59 0.23 -7.54
CA VAL A 187 -15.46 0.66 -8.41
C VAL A 187 -15.80 1.96 -9.14
N LYS A 188 -16.97 2.04 -9.79
CA LYS A 188 -17.44 3.27 -10.45
C LYS A 188 -17.57 4.45 -9.49
N LYS A 189 -18.05 4.22 -8.26
CA LYS A 189 -18.14 5.27 -7.24
C LYS A 189 -16.76 5.73 -6.78
N ASN A 190 -15.81 4.81 -6.59
CA ASN A 190 -14.42 5.13 -6.24
C ASN A 190 -13.76 5.94 -7.38
N LYS A 191 -13.93 5.55 -8.64
CA LYS A 191 -13.42 6.31 -9.79
C LYS A 191 -13.95 7.74 -9.85
N LYS A 192 -15.27 7.91 -9.74
CA LYS A 192 -15.90 9.25 -9.67
C LYS A 192 -15.40 10.06 -8.47
N ARG A 193 -15.10 9.39 -7.35
CA ARG A 193 -14.54 10.05 -6.17
C ARG A 193 -13.11 10.53 -6.43
N LEU A 194 -12.26 9.75 -7.09
CA LEU A 194 -10.92 10.18 -7.51
C LEU A 194 -10.97 11.38 -8.46
N GLU A 195 -11.85 11.35 -9.45
CA GLU A 195 -12.09 12.47 -10.37
C GLU A 195 -12.46 13.75 -9.61
N LYS A 196 -13.42 13.66 -8.67
CA LYS A 196 -13.82 14.81 -7.85
C LYS A 196 -12.67 15.36 -7.00
N LEU A 197 -11.76 14.50 -6.55
CA LEU A 197 -10.59 14.89 -5.77
C LEU A 197 -9.44 15.47 -6.63
N GLY A 198 -9.56 15.50 -7.97
CA GLY A 198 -8.50 15.96 -8.87
C GLY A 198 -7.33 14.97 -8.97
N LEU A 199 -7.58 13.71 -8.62
CA LEU A 199 -6.60 12.62 -8.65
C LEU A 199 -6.72 11.75 -9.90
N LEU A 200 -7.66 12.06 -10.79
CA LEU A 200 -7.75 11.58 -12.17
C LEU A 200 -7.50 12.75 -13.13
#